data_AF-A0A4Q6AX17-F1
#
_entry.id   AF-A0A4Q6AX17-F1
#
_cell.length_a   1.000
_cell.length_b   1.000
_cell.length_c   1.000
_cell.angle_alpha   90.00
_cell.angle_beta   90.00
_cell.angle_gamma   90.00
#
_symmetry.space_group_name_H-M   'P 1'
#
loop_
_entity.id
_entity.type
_entity.pdbx_description
1 polymer ?
#
loop_
_entity_poly.entity_id
_entity_poly.type
_entity_poly.pdbx_seq_one_letter_code
_entity_poly.pdbx_strand_id
1 'polypeptide(L)' 'MHKYFLKIPWWVPKIFPGYTWRMPDKDKTVYLTFDDGPHPAITPWVLAELKRYGAAATFFCIGKNVAEHPGIYQ' A
#
# COMPACT_ATOMS: atom_id res chain seq x y z
N MET A 1 19.01 -23.19 -8.13
CA MET A 1 18.54 -21.83 -8.49
C MET A 1 17.01 -21.84 -8.46
N HIS A 2 16.39 -21.29 -7.43
CA HIS A 2 14.93 -21.19 -7.38
C HIS A 2 14.47 -20.19 -8.45
N LYS A 3 13.76 -20.69 -9.47
CA LYS A 3 13.09 -19.84 -10.47
C LYS A 3 11.85 -19.25 -9.81
N TYR A 4 12.02 -18.19 -9.03
CA TYR A 4 10.90 -17.40 -8.57
C TYR A 4 10.23 -16.79 -9.78
N PHE A 5 8.93 -17.04 -9.95
CA PHE A 5 8.13 -16.32 -10.92
C PHE A 5 8.11 -14.84 -10.50
N LEU A 6 8.92 -14.01 -11.16
CA LEU A 6 8.98 -12.55 -10.92
C LEU A 6 7.65 -11.84 -11.24
N LYS A 7 6.75 -12.52 -11.96
CA LYS A 7 5.41 -12.04 -12.29
C LYS A 7 4.39 -13.14 -12.07
N ILE A 8 3.22 -12.75 -11.56
CA ILE A 8 2.08 -13.64 -11.40
C ILE A 8 1.64 -14.16 -12.78
N PRO A 9 1.52 -15.49 -13.00
CA PRO A 9 1.06 -16.03 -14.27
C PRO A 9 -0.30 -15.48 -14.67
N TRP A 10 -0.50 -15.25 -15.98
CA TRP A 10 -1.70 -14.59 -16.51
C TRP A 10 -3.02 -15.28 -16.17
N TRP A 11 -2.99 -16.58 -15.88
CA TRP A 11 -4.17 -17.38 -15.55
C TRP A 11 -4.54 -17.35 -14.07
N VAL A 12 -3.63 -16.96 -13.16
CA VAL A 12 -3.92 -16.91 -11.72
C VAL A 12 -5.07 -15.94 -11.38
N PRO A 13 -5.11 -14.70 -11.92
CA PRO A 13 -6.25 -13.81 -11.71
C PRO A 13 -7.60 -14.40 -12.13
N LYS A 14 -7.61 -15.30 -13.13
CA LYS A 14 -8.86 -15.94 -13.61
C LYS A 14 -9.43 -16.94 -12.60
N ILE A 15 -8.58 -17.55 -11.76
CA ILE A 15 -9.00 -18.50 -10.73
C ILE A 15 -9.55 -17.77 -9.50
N PHE A 16 -9.14 -16.52 -9.29
CA PHE A 16 -9.45 -15.73 -8.11
C PHE A 16 -10.15 -14.40 -8.48
N PRO A 17 -11.32 -14.44 -9.14
CA PRO A 17 -11.97 -13.25 -9.68
C PRO A 17 -12.47 -12.27 -8.60
N GLY A 18 -12.58 -12.71 -7.34
CA GLY A 18 -13.01 -11.87 -6.22
C GLY A 18 -11.95 -10.90 -5.70
N TYR A 19 -10.72 -10.96 -6.21
CA TYR A 19 -9.64 -10.06 -5.79
C TYR A 19 -9.36 -8.99 -6.83
N THR A 20 -8.88 -7.83 -6.36
CA THR A 20 -8.38 -6.77 -7.24
C THR A 20 -6.94 -7.07 -7.62
N TRP A 21 -6.73 -7.61 -8.83
CA TRP A 21 -5.40 -7.97 -9.32
C TRP A 21 -4.67 -6.83 -10.02
N ARG A 22 -5.42 -5.87 -10.58
CA ARG A 22 -4.91 -4.75 -11.37
C ARG A 22 -5.79 -3.53 -11.15
N MET A 23 -5.16 -2.37 -11.00
CA MET A 23 -5.84 -1.08 -11.04
C MET A 23 -5.93 -0.59 -12.49
N PRO A 24 -6.90 0.28 -12.84
CA PRO A 24 -6.95 0.91 -14.14
C PRO A 24 -5.66 1.68 -14.45
N ASP A 25 -5.09 1.47 -15.63
CA ASP A 25 -3.83 2.04 -16.13
C ASP A 25 -4.05 3.06 -17.25
N LYS A 26 -5.25 3.65 -17.32
CA LYS A 26 -5.62 4.62 -18.36
C LYS A 26 -4.80 5.90 -18.31
N ASP A 27 -4.36 6.28 -17.12
CA ASP A 27 -3.59 7.49 -16.86
C ASP A 27 -2.18 7.13 -16.38
N LYS A 28 -1.23 8.06 -16.52
CA LYS A 28 0.14 7.93 -15.98
C LYS A 28 0.15 8.16 -14.47
N THR A 29 -0.53 7.27 -13.75
CA THR A 29 -0.74 7.36 -12.30
C THR A 29 0.07 6.29 -11.58
N VAL A 30 0.72 6.68 -10.48
CA VAL A 30 1.38 5.77 -9.53
C VAL A 30 0.58 5.79 -8.24
N TYR A 31 0.22 4.60 -7.75
CA TYR A 31 -0.49 4.44 -6.47
C TYR A 31 0.52 4.07 -5.40
N LEU A 32 0.72 4.96 -4.42
CA LEU A 32 1.57 4.72 -3.27
C LEU A 32 0.75 4.04 -2.18
N THR A 33 1.24 2.91 -1.68
CA THR A 33 0.63 2.18 -0.56
C THR A 33 1.69 1.84 0.48
N PHE A 34 1.31 1.90 1.75
CA PHE A 34 2.18 1.60 2.88
C PHE A 34 1.49 0.61 3.80
N ASP A 35 2.10 -0.54 4.02
CA ASP A 35 1.57 -1.61 4.87
C ASP A 35 2.13 -1.51 6.30
N ASP A 36 1.49 -2.21 7.23
CA ASP A 36 1.95 -2.42 8.61
C ASP A 36 2.03 -1.16 9.50
N GLY A 37 1.45 -0.03 9.07
CA GLY A 37 1.36 1.19 9.87
C GLY A 37 0.32 1.15 11.00
N PRO A 38 0.14 2.25 11.75
CA PRO A 38 1.04 3.41 11.82
C PRO A 38 2.31 3.08 12.63
N HIS A 39 3.47 3.48 12.11
CA HIS A 39 4.75 3.42 12.81
C HIS A 39 5.06 4.80 13.42
N PRO A 40 5.48 4.88 14.70
CA PRO A 40 5.59 6.15 15.43
C PRO A 40 6.58 7.16 14.82
N ALA A 41 7.71 6.69 14.29
CA ALA A 41 8.69 7.57 13.60
C ALA A 41 8.45 7.70 12.07
N ILE A 42 8.21 6.59 11.38
CA ILE A 42 8.18 6.56 9.91
C ILE A 42 6.88 7.14 9.35
N THR A 43 5.71 6.84 9.92
CA THR A 43 4.44 7.33 9.37
C THR A 43 4.36 8.86 9.35
N PRO A 44 4.73 9.60 10.42
CA PRO A 44 4.77 11.07 10.37
C PRO A 44 5.73 11.63 9.32
N TRP A 45 6.90 11.00 9.13
CA TRP A 45 7.85 11.40 8.11
C TRP A 45 7.28 11.19 6.68
N VAL A 46 6.68 10.03 6.41
CA VAL A 46 6.02 9.76 5.11
C VAL A 46 4.89 10.77 4.86
N LEU A 47 4.06 11.07 5.86
CA LEU A 47 3.00 12.07 5.73
C LEU A 47 3.55 13.46 5.40
N ALA A 48 4.68 13.86 6.02
CA ALA A 48 5.35 15.12 5.70
C ALA A 48 5.86 15.15 4.25
N GLU A 49 6.43 14.05 3.76
CA GLU A 49 6.88 13.92 2.37
C GLU A 49 5.71 13.96 1.38
N LEU A 50 4.63 13.21 1.63
CA LEU A 50 3.43 13.24 0.80
C LEU A 50 2.86 14.66 0.71
N LYS A 51 2.77 15.36 1.85
CA LYS A 51 2.33 16.76 1.91
C LYS A 51 3.24 17.69 1.11
N ARG A 52 4.57 17.52 1.19
CA ARG A 52 5.56 18.31 0.45
C ARG A 52 5.37 18.23 -1.06
N TYR A 53 4.95 17.08 -1.57
CA TYR A 53 4.70 16.86 -3.00
C TYR A 53 3.24 17.02 -3.42
N GLY A 54 2.33 17.35 -2.50
CA GLY A 54 0.88 17.38 -2.77
C GLY A 54 0.33 16.02 -3.21
N ALA A 55 0.95 14.92 -2.75
CA ALA A 55 0.61 13.56 -3.13
C ALA A 55 -0.31 12.90 -2.09
N ALA A 56 -1.11 11.95 -2.54
CA ALA A 56 -1.91 11.08 -1.69
C ALA A 56 -1.38 9.64 -1.72
N ALA A 57 -1.66 8.89 -0.66
CA ALA A 57 -1.32 7.47 -0.54
C ALA A 57 -2.37 6.74 0.30
N THR A 58 -2.39 5.41 0.19
CA THR A 58 -3.20 4.53 1.05
C THR A 58 -2.33 3.88 2.11
N PHE A 59 -2.76 3.92 3.37
CA PHE A 59 -2.09 3.24 4.48
C PHE A 59 -2.93 2.04 4.94
N PHE A 60 -2.38 0.84 4.82
CA PHE A 60 -3.00 -0.39 5.30
C PHE A 60 -2.48 -0.70 6.70
N CYS A 61 -3.13 -0.10 7.70
CA CYS A 61 -2.68 -0.17 9.08
C CYS A 61 -3.09 -1.47 9.78
N ILE A 62 -2.24 -1.95 10.69
CA ILE A 62 -2.54 -3.06 11.60
C ILE A 62 -3.33 -2.51 12.80
N GLY A 63 -4.44 -3.17 13.14
CA GLY A 63 -5.31 -2.74 14.24
C GLY A 63 -4.60 -2.57 15.59
N LYS A 64 -3.62 -3.44 15.89
CA LYS A 64 -2.74 -3.30 17.07
C LYS A 64 -2.01 -1.96 17.07
N ASN A 65 -1.34 -1.60 15.97
CA ASN A 65 -0.55 -0.38 15.87
C ASN A 65 -1.45 0.87 15.93
N VAL A 66 -2.66 0.79 15.36
CA VAL A 66 -3.68 1.83 15.48
C VAL A 66 -4.08 2.05 16.94
N ALA A 67 -4.33 0.97 17.69
CA ALA A 67 -4.67 1.04 19.10
C ALA A 67 -3.53 1.59 19.98
N GLU A 68 -2.28 1.25 19.65
CA GLU A 68 -1.07 1.73 20.35
C GLU A 68 -0.73 3.19 20.01
N HIS A 69 -1.08 3.66 18.82
CA HIS A 69 -0.73 4.99 18.31
C HIS A 69 -1.94 5.75 17.73
N PRO A 70 -3.02 5.99 18.51
CA PRO A 70 -4.25 6.58 18.00
C PRO A 70 -4.05 8.01 17.46
N GLY A 71 -3.14 8.80 18.06
CA GLY A 71 -2.87 10.16 17.61
C GLY A 71 -2.16 10.27 16.26
N ILE A 72 -1.59 9.17 15.74
CA ILE A 72 -0.99 9.12 14.40
C ILE A 72 -2.01 8.67 13.36
N TYR A 73 -3.02 7.89 13.78
CA TYR A 73 -4.05 7.36 12.90
C TYR A 73 -5.19 8.35 12.61
N GLN A 74 -5.46 9.27 13.54
CA GLN A 74 -6.58 10.22 13.50
C GLN A 74 -6.43 11.35 12.47
#